data_AF-A0A6N8Y396-F1
#
_entry.id   AF-A0A6N8Y396-F1
#
_cell.length_a   1.000
_cell.length_b   1.000
_cell.length_c   1.000
_cell.angle_alpha   90.00
_cell.angle_beta   90.00
_cell.angle_gamma   90.00
#
_symmetry.space_group_name_H-M   'P 1'
#
loop_
_entity.id
_entity.type
_entity.pdbx_description
1 polymer ?
#
loop_
_entity_poly.entity_id
_entity_poly.type
_entity_poly.pdbx_seq_one_letter_code
_entity_poly.pdbx_strand_id
1 'polypeptide(L)'
;MDVHTLDAVIEMYTNHLLQGDLEGFQIEISPEIKDEIAAIALYLDSKTVRASGEIEEFYEGYKRAAFDILSFMGVEFFEDRENKLIRIMKSNYDSDLQEELKKSIWG
;
A
#
# COMPACT_ATOMS: atom_id res chain seq x y z
N MET A 1 -13.70 6.52 13.92
CA MET A 1 -12.44 7.16 13.54
C MET A 1 -12.77 8.33 12.63
N ASP A 2 -12.03 9.42 12.74
CA ASP A 2 -12.37 10.72 12.14
C ASP A 2 -11.98 10.74 10.66
N VAL A 3 -12.90 11.12 9.78
CA VAL A 3 -12.73 11.17 8.30
C VAL A 3 -11.51 12.00 7.90
N HIS A 4 -11.10 12.94 8.75
CA HIS A 4 -9.90 13.76 8.62
C HIS A 4 -8.57 12.99 8.51
N THR A 5 -8.53 11.71 8.89
CA THR A 5 -7.28 10.93 8.91
C THR A 5 -6.91 10.33 7.55
N LEU A 6 -7.90 9.86 6.77
CA LEU A 6 -7.64 9.24 5.46
C LEU A 6 -7.30 10.31 4.42
N ASP A 7 -8.06 11.41 4.39
CA ASP A 7 -7.80 12.53 3.48
C ASP A 7 -6.39 13.11 3.69
N ALA A 8 -5.94 13.25 4.94
CA ALA A 8 -4.59 13.70 5.25
C ALA A 8 -3.50 12.72 4.77
N VAL A 9 -3.77 11.41 4.83
CA VAL A 9 -2.84 10.39 4.32
C VAL A 9 -2.81 10.39 2.78
N ILE A 10 -3.95 10.54 2.12
CA ILE A 10 -4.06 10.69 0.66
C ILE A 10 -3.34 11.96 0.19
N GLU A 11 -3.53 13.07 0.90
CA GLU A 11 -2.88 14.35 0.60
C GLU A 11 -1.36 14.25 0.80
N MET A 12 -0.91 13.62 1.90
CA MET A 12 0.52 13.37 2.12
C MET A 12 1.10 12.48 1.02
N TYR A 13 0.41 11.40 0.65
CA TYR A 13 0.82 10.49 -0.40
C TYR A 13 0.93 11.22 -1.75
N THR A 14 -0.11 11.96 -2.13
CA THR A 14 -0.19 12.74 -3.38
C THR A 14 0.94 13.75 -3.46
N ASN A 15 1.12 14.56 -2.40
CA ASN A 15 2.13 15.62 -2.39
C ASN A 15 3.58 15.09 -2.44
N HIS A 16 3.84 13.86 -2.01
CA HIS A 16 5.21 13.34 -1.89
C HIS A 16 5.58 12.27 -2.93
N LEU A 17 4.61 11.59 -3.55
CA LEU A 17 4.88 10.45 -4.43
C LEU A 17 4.37 10.63 -5.85
N LEU A 18 3.32 11.44 -6.05
CA LEU A 18 2.79 11.73 -7.38
C LEU A 18 3.56 12.89 -8.03
N GLN A 19 4.88 12.73 -8.08
CA GLN A 19 5.82 13.66 -8.70
C GLN A 19 6.65 12.93 -9.76
N GLY A 20 7.11 13.64 -10.79
CA GLY A 20 7.86 13.03 -11.88
C GLY A 20 7.01 12.06 -12.70
N ASP A 21 7.41 10.79 -12.77
CA ASP A 21 6.75 9.79 -13.63
C ASP A 21 5.32 9.43 -13.18
N LEU A 22 5.00 9.64 -11.90
CA LEU A 22 3.67 9.43 -11.34
C LEU A 22 2.86 10.73 -11.24
N GLU A 23 3.34 11.82 -11.84
CA GLU A 23 2.64 13.09 -11.82
C GLU A 23 1.30 13.02 -12.56
N GLY A 24 0.25 13.46 -11.86
CA GLY A 24 -1.13 13.46 -12.34
C GLY A 24 -1.82 12.11 -12.22
N PHE A 25 -1.25 11.13 -11.50
CA PHE A 25 -1.98 9.93 -11.15
C PHE A 25 -3.11 10.23 -10.16
N GLN A 26 -4.18 9.44 -10.21
CA GLN A 26 -5.27 9.47 -9.24
C GLN A 26 -5.20 8.24 -8.34
N ILE A 27 -5.77 8.35 -7.13
CA ILE A 27 -5.88 7.24 -6.19
C ILE A 27 -7.35 6.88 -6.07
N GLU A 28 -7.66 5.61 -6.30
CA GLU A 28 -9.00 5.05 -6.12
C GLU A 28 -8.93 3.90 -5.11
N ILE A 29 -9.80 3.93 -4.12
CA ILE A 29 -9.88 2.91 -3.08
C ILE A 29 -11.18 2.14 -3.30
N SER A 30 -11.09 0.82 -3.45
CA SER A 30 -12.27 -0.02 -3.59
C SER A 30 -13.19 0.17 -2.37
N PRO A 31 -14.51 0.32 -2.55
CA PRO A 31 -15.44 0.66 -1.48
C PRO A 31 -15.58 -0.42 -0.39
N GLU A 32 -15.06 -1.63 -0.65
CA GLU A 32 -15.00 -2.75 0.29
C GLU A 32 -13.82 -2.68 1.27
N ILE A 33 -12.85 -1.79 1.02
CA ILE A 33 -11.69 -1.57 1.87
C ILE A 33 -12.05 -0.53 2.94
N LYS A 34 -11.77 -0.86 4.20
CA LYS A 34 -11.92 0.10 5.31
C LYS A 34 -10.88 1.21 5.18
N ASP A 35 -11.28 2.44 5.46
CA ASP A 35 -10.42 3.63 5.43
C ASP A 35 -9.11 3.44 6.20
N GLU A 36 -9.16 2.78 7.35
CA GLU A 36 -8.01 2.45 8.20
C GLU A 36 -6.98 1.59 7.46
N ILE A 37 -7.45 0.60 6.71
CA ILE A 37 -6.61 -0.31 5.92
C ILE A 37 -6.01 0.44 4.73
N ALA A 38 -6.82 1.26 4.05
CA ALA A 38 -6.35 2.08 2.94
C ALA A 38 -5.26 3.08 3.37
N ALA A 39 -5.45 3.73 4.53
CA ALA A 39 -4.45 4.64 5.10
C ALA A 39 -3.14 3.93 5.43
N ILE A 40 -3.18 2.73 6.04
CA ILE A 40 -1.98 1.94 6.31
C ILE A 40 -1.30 1.53 5.00
N ALA A 41 -2.08 1.11 4.00
CA ALA A 41 -1.55 0.70 2.72
C ALA A 41 -0.79 1.85 2.02
N LEU A 42 -1.41 3.03 1.91
CA LEU A 42 -0.79 4.22 1.35
C LEU A 42 0.47 4.63 2.12
N TYR A 43 0.42 4.55 3.45
CA TYR A 43 1.58 4.85 4.28
C TYR A 43 2.75 3.88 4.00
N LEU A 44 2.51 2.57 3.93
CA LEU A 44 3.54 1.58 3.65
C LEU A 44 4.16 1.75 2.26
N ASP A 45 3.35 2.01 1.25
CA ASP A 45 3.81 2.28 -0.10
C ASP A 45 4.69 3.55 -0.14
N SER A 46 4.27 4.63 0.53
CA SER A 46 5.04 5.87 0.65
C SER A 46 6.44 5.68 1.25
N LYS A 47 6.54 4.78 2.23
CA LYS A 47 7.81 4.48 2.90
C LYS A 47 8.68 3.56 2.06
N THR A 48 8.06 2.64 1.31
CA THR A 48 8.76 1.74 0.39
C THR A 48 9.42 2.53 -0.73
N VAL A 49 8.71 3.48 -1.33
CA VAL A 49 9.28 4.38 -2.36
C VAL A 49 10.39 5.27 -1.79
N ARG A 50 10.25 5.77 -0.55
CA ARG A 50 11.37 6.50 0.10
C ARG A 50 12.58 5.62 0.34
N ALA A 51 12.37 4.38 0.77
CA ALA A 51 13.45 3.43 1.01
C ALA A 51 14.18 3.03 -0.28
N SER A 52 13.57 3.18 -1.48
CA SER A 52 14.27 2.91 -2.75
C SER A 52 15.39 3.90 -3.05
N GLY A 53 15.44 5.04 -2.35
CA GLY A 53 16.56 5.98 -2.37
C GLY A 53 17.69 5.63 -1.39
N GLU A 54 17.52 4.60 -0.56
CA GLU A 54 18.49 4.11 0.43
C GLU A 54 19.27 2.89 -0.11
N ILE A 55 20.09 2.26 0.74
CA ILE A 55 20.89 1.07 0.41
C ILE A 55 19.98 -0.09 -0.04
N GLU A 56 20.34 -0.76 -1.14
CA GLU A 56 19.54 -1.80 -1.83
C GLU A 56 19.03 -2.92 -0.89
N GLU A 57 19.87 -3.39 0.03
CA GLU A 57 19.50 -4.45 1.00
C GLU A 57 18.43 -4.00 2.01
N PHE A 58 18.47 -2.72 2.41
CA PHE A 58 17.46 -2.11 3.29
C PHE A 58 16.13 -1.93 2.56
N TYR A 59 16.19 -1.50 1.30
CA TYR A 59 15.02 -1.36 0.43
C TYR A 59 14.28 -2.69 0.22
N GLU A 60 14.99 -3.75 -0.14
CA GLU A 60 14.38 -5.07 -0.39
C GLU A 60 13.77 -5.67 0.88
N GLY A 61 14.42 -5.51 2.04
CA GLY A 61 13.86 -5.92 3.33
C GLY A 61 12.57 -5.16 3.69
N TYR A 62 12.55 -3.84 3.47
CA TYR A 62 11.39 -3.01 3.74
C TYR A 62 10.22 -3.33 2.81
N LYS A 63 10.51 -3.49 1.51
CA LYS A 63 9.54 -3.84 0.47
C LYS A 63 8.87 -5.19 0.76
N ARG A 64 9.65 -6.19 1.18
CA ARG A 64 9.11 -7.50 1.57
C ARG A 64 8.18 -7.41 2.77
N ALA A 65 8.59 -6.68 3.82
CA ALA A 65 7.76 -6.48 5.01
C ALA A 65 6.46 -5.72 4.68
N ALA A 66 6.53 -4.68 3.83
CA ALA A 66 5.35 -3.95 3.36
C ALA A 66 4.39 -4.88 2.59
N PHE A 67 4.91 -5.72 1.69
CA PHE A 67 4.12 -6.70 0.95
C PHE A 67 3.44 -7.73 1.87
N ASP A 68 4.15 -8.25 2.87
CA ASP A 68 3.60 -9.23 3.82
C ASP A 68 2.46 -8.61 4.65
N ILE A 69 2.62 -7.35 5.07
CA ILE A 69 1.58 -6.62 5.81
C ILE A 69 0.35 -6.36 4.92
N LEU A 70 0.54 -5.91 3.68
CA LEU A 70 -0.55 -5.71 2.71
C LEU A 70 -1.30 -7.01 2.44
N SER A 71 -0.56 -8.10 2.24
CA SER A 71 -1.11 -9.44 2.05
C SER A 71 -1.91 -9.91 3.26
N PHE A 72 -1.42 -9.68 4.48
CA PHE A 72 -2.14 -9.98 5.71
C PHE A 72 -3.44 -9.17 5.85
N MET A 73 -3.41 -7.91 5.44
CA MET A 73 -4.60 -7.04 5.41
C MET A 73 -5.56 -7.38 4.26
N GLY A 74 -5.15 -8.28 3.34
CA GLY A 74 -5.94 -8.70 2.20
C GLY A 74 -6.14 -7.57 1.18
N VAL A 75 -5.11 -6.73 0.99
CA VAL A 75 -5.14 -5.62 0.04
C VAL A 75 -3.96 -5.67 -0.91
N GLU A 76 -4.17 -5.18 -2.12
CA GLU A 76 -3.14 -5.05 -3.15
C GLU A 76 -3.26 -3.73 -3.92
N PHE A 77 -2.15 -3.30 -4.48
CA PHE A 77 -2.07 -2.12 -5.33
C PHE A 77 -2.07 -2.53 -6.80
N PHE A 78 -2.83 -1.80 -7.60
CA PHE A 78 -2.83 -1.92 -9.06
C PHE A 78 -2.52 -0.56 -9.69
N GLU A 79 -1.50 -0.52 -10.55
CA GLU A 79 -1.08 0.68 -11.27
C GLU A 79 -1.50 0.59 -12.74
N ASP A 80 -2.40 1.47 -13.16
CA ASP A 80 -2.80 1.68 -14.54
C ASP A 80 -2.08 2.92 -15.09
N ARG A 81 -1.03 2.69 -15.88
CA ARG A 81 -0.23 3.77 -16.47
C ARG A 81 -0.94 4.51 -17.60
N GLU A 82 -1.86 3.86 -18.31
CA GLU A 82 -2.57 4.48 -19.43
C GLU A 82 -3.58 5.50 -18.91
N ASN A 83 -4.29 5.16 -17.84
CA ASN A 83 -5.26 6.04 -17.20
C ASN A 83 -4.69 6.88 -16.05
N LYS A 84 -3.39 6.73 -15.76
CA LYS A 84 -2.71 7.35 -14.62
C LYS A 84 -3.49 7.13 -13.32
N LEU A 85 -3.65 5.88 -12.92
CA LEU A 85 -4.51 5.52 -11.80
C LEU A 85 -3.83 4.45 -10.93
N ILE A 86 -3.79 4.71 -9.62
CA ILE A 86 -3.40 3.74 -8.60
C ILE A 86 -4.67 3.30 -7.89
N ARG A 87 -4.98 2.00 -7.94
CA ARG A 87 -6.11 1.40 -7.24
C ARG A 87 -5.65 0.58 -6.04
N ILE A 88 -6.31 0.77 -4.90
CA ILE A 88 -6.22 -0.13 -3.74
C ILE A 88 -7.43 -1.03 -3.76
N MET A 89 -7.21 -2.33 -3.95
CA MET A 89 -8.29 -3.31 -4.04
C MET A 89 -8.06 -4.48 -3.10
N LYS A 90 -9.13 -5.24 -2.83
CA LYS A 90 -9.00 -6.45 -2.04
C LYS A 90 -8.18 -7.47 -2.81
N SER A 91 -7.17 -8.02 -2.16
CA SER A 91 -6.34 -9.04 -2.77
C SER A 91 -7.14 -10.34 -2.91
N ASN A 92 -7.03 -10.95 -4.09
CA ASN A 92 -7.57 -12.28 -4.36
C ASN A 92 -6.57 -13.39 -3.97
N TYR A 93 -5.45 -13.05 -3.31
CA TYR A 93 -4.47 -14.04 -2.89
C TYR A 93 -5.10 -15.07 -1.95
N ASP A 94 -4.99 -16.32 -2.37
CA ASP A 94 -5.56 -17.53 -1.79
C ASP A 94 -5.33 -17.61 -0.27
N SER A 95 -6.33 -18.16 0.43
CA SER A 95 -6.40 -18.27 1.90
C SER A 95 -5.16 -18.86 2.57
N ASP A 96 -4.38 -19.64 1.83
CA ASP A 96 -3.32 -20.49 2.34
C ASP A 96 -2.09 -19.69 2.81
N LEU A 97 -1.70 -18.62 2.11
CA LEU A 97 -0.57 -17.77 2.54
C LEU A 97 -0.94 -16.96 3.79
N GLN A 98 -2.20 -16.51 3.89
CA GLN A 98 -2.70 -15.85 5.09
C GLN A 98 -2.78 -16.79 6.30
N GLU A 99 -3.09 -18.07 6.09
CA GLU A 99 -3.05 -19.08 7.16
C GLU A 99 -1.62 -19.40 7.62
N GLU A 100 -0.66 -19.50 6.71
CA GLU A 100 0.75 -19.73 7.06
C GLU A 100 1.35 -18.54 7.82
N LEU A 101 1.07 -17.31 7.40
CA LEU A 101 1.52 -16.10 8.11
C LEU A 101 0.89 -15.96 9.50
N LYS A 102 -0.38 -16.36 9.67
CA LYS A 102 -1.00 -16.40 11.01
C LYS A 102 -0.31 -17.38 11.94
N LYS A 103 0.07 -18.56 11.43
CA LYS A 103 0.77 -19.60 12.21
C LYS A 103 2.19 -19.19 12.59
N SER A 104 2.89 -18.41 11.76
CA SER A 104 4.29 -18.03 12.02
C SER A 104 4.46 -16.87 12.99
N ILE A 105 3.47 -15.97 13.12
CA ILE A 105 3.53 -14.82 14.04
C ILE A 105 2.99 -15.18 15.43
N TRP A 106 2.00 -16.09 15.51
CA TRP A 106 1.32 -16.43 16.77
C TRP A 106 1.52 -17.90 17.21
N GLY A 107 2.26 -18.68 16.45
CA GLY A 107 2.65 -20.07 16.77
C GLY A 107 3.99 -20.17 17.49
#